data_AF-A0AAU3QK90-F1
#
_entry.id   AF-A0AAU3QK90-F1
#
_cell.length_a   1.000
_cell.length_b   1.000
_cell.length_c   1.000
_cell.angle_alpha   90.00
_cell.angle_beta   90.00
_cell.angle_gamma   90.00
#
_symmetry.space_group_name_H-M   'P 1'
#
loop_
_entity.id
_entity.type
_entity.pdbx_description
1 polymer ?
#
loop_
_entity_poly.entity_id
_entity_poly.type
_entity_poly.pdbx_seq_one_letter_code
_entity_poly.pdbx_strand_id
1 'polypeptide(L)'
;MAKHRGRGWHSRLLAAALGVTAMAAATSVWSAQADTAGGRQPEAGVSTPDTRHQDRAVTKVAEDIAHASDRGARGVNITIDDGPDPTWTPQVLQLLKDNGVKATFCMVGTQAQAYPNLVKAVVAGGHRLCNHTVSHDTAMDKKSEAYQSQQILDAERMITKASGGVRPQYYRAPGGAFTPYSRHLAASRGMRPLGWNVDTKDFERPGADVMVATVKREISDGPTVLFHDAGGDRSQTLAALREILPWLRQQGYSFGFPVR
;
A
#
# COMPACT_ATOMS: atom_id res chain seq x y z
N MET A 1 -52.38 26.23 -7.15
CA MET A 1 -52.10 26.83 -8.48
C MET A 1 -51.88 28.33 -8.31
N ALA A 2 -50.77 28.89 -8.80
CA ALA A 2 -50.60 30.33 -9.04
C ALA A 2 -49.44 30.52 -10.03
N LYS A 3 -49.52 31.51 -10.93
CA LYS A 3 -48.45 31.86 -11.88
C LYS A 3 -47.98 33.28 -11.57
N HIS A 4 -46.69 33.57 -11.72
CA HIS A 4 -46.24 34.91 -12.08
C HIS A 4 -45.10 34.87 -13.11
N ARG A 5 -44.95 35.93 -13.90
CA ARG A 5 -44.05 36.05 -15.07
C ARG A 5 -43.22 37.34 -14.99
N GLY A 6 -41.99 37.28 -15.49
CA GLY A 6 -41.09 38.41 -15.84
C GLY A 6 -39.71 37.83 -16.22
N ARG A 7 -39.19 37.97 -17.45
CA ARG A 7 -38.57 39.18 -18.06
C ARG A 7 -37.51 39.78 -17.12
N GLY A 8 -36.19 39.71 -17.36
CA GLY A 8 -35.43 39.10 -18.47
C GLY A 8 -35.04 40.10 -19.57
N TRP A 9 -33.73 40.34 -19.78
CA TRP A 9 -33.16 41.10 -20.90
C TRP A 9 -31.71 40.69 -21.23
N HIS A 10 -31.11 41.23 -22.31
CA HIS A 10 -29.89 40.68 -22.95
C HIS A 10 -28.77 41.71 -23.22
N SER A 11 -27.51 41.30 -23.06
CA SER A 11 -26.28 41.79 -23.76
C SER A 11 -25.22 40.67 -23.63
N ARG A 12 -24.36 40.21 -24.57
CA ARG A 12 -23.72 40.75 -25.80
C ARG A 12 -22.72 41.89 -25.52
N LEU A 13 -21.48 41.91 -26.05
CA LEU A 13 -20.70 40.96 -26.89
C LEU A 13 -19.19 41.36 -26.87
N LEU A 14 -18.36 40.73 -27.74
CA LEU A 14 -16.94 41.04 -28.07
C LEU A 14 -15.89 40.50 -27.05
N ALA A 15 -14.73 39.89 -27.37
CA ALA A 15 -13.80 39.89 -28.53
C ALA A 15 -12.90 41.14 -28.63
N ALA A 16 -11.58 41.11 -28.89
CA ALA A 16 -10.52 40.07 -28.99
C ALA A 16 -9.13 40.78 -28.81
N ALA A 17 -7.91 40.39 -29.26
CA ALA A 17 -7.38 39.31 -30.10
C ALA A 17 -5.82 39.16 -29.98
N LEU A 18 -5.28 37.99 -30.38
CA LEU A 18 -3.92 37.74 -30.95
C LEU A 18 -2.64 37.93 -30.08
N GLY A 19 -1.55 37.25 -30.50
CA GLY A 19 -0.19 37.32 -29.91
C GLY A 19 0.48 35.93 -29.73
N VAL A 20 0.63 35.11 -30.79
CA VAL A 20 1.82 35.01 -31.68
C VAL A 20 3.04 34.31 -31.06
N THR A 21 3.59 33.36 -31.81
CA THR A 21 4.63 32.37 -31.45
C THR A 21 6.07 32.90 -31.43
N ALA A 22 6.92 32.21 -30.66
CA ALA A 22 8.33 31.99 -31.00
C ALA A 22 8.76 30.57 -30.58
N MET A 23 9.27 29.77 -31.52
CA MET A 23 10.02 28.54 -31.21
C MET A 23 11.52 28.81 -31.36
N ALA A 24 12.34 28.21 -30.50
CA ALA A 24 13.79 28.19 -30.65
C ALA A 24 14.28 26.73 -30.69
N ALA A 25 14.48 26.19 -31.89
CA ALA A 25 15.19 24.94 -32.10
C ALA A 25 16.67 25.23 -32.35
N ALA A 26 17.56 24.61 -31.58
CA ALA A 26 19.01 24.74 -31.73
C ALA A 26 19.61 23.40 -32.16
N THR A 27 19.80 23.21 -33.47
CA THR A 27 20.47 22.03 -34.03
C THR A 27 21.91 22.35 -34.40
N SER A 28 22.85 22.01 -33.53
CA SER A 28 24.28 22.02 -33.84
C SER A 28 24.65 20.83 -34.71
N VAL A 29 24.79 21.06 -36.01
CA VAL A 29 25.38 20.10 -36.96
C VAL A 29 26.88 20.05 -36.72
N TRP A 30 27.45 18.84 -36.62
CA TRP A 30 28.89 18.64 -36.73
C TRP A 30 29.20 17.76 -37.95
N SER A 31 30.27 18.11 -38.67
CA SER A 31 30.55 17.58 -40.01
C SER A 31 30.98 16.12 -39.99
N ALA A 32 30.52 15.35 -40.98
CA ALA A 32 31.12 14.07 -41.32
C ALA A 32 32.40 14.29 -42.14
N GLN A 33 33.44 13.50 -41.85
CA GLN A 33 34.51 13.20 -42.79
C GLN A 33 34.54 11.68 -42.94
N ALA A 34 34.65 11.21 -44.19
CA ALA A 34 34.65 9.79 -44.52
C ALA A 34 35.88 9.49 -45.37
N ASP A 35 36.82 8.76 -44.78
CA ASP A 35 37.92 8.09 -45.51
C ASP A 35 37.60 6.60 -45.65
N THR A 36 37.99 5.99 -46.77
CA THR A 36 37.57 4.64 -47.16
C THR A 36 38.75 3.72 -47.47
N ALA A 37 38.96 2.69 -46.64
CA ALA A 37 39.79 1.52 -46.98
C ALA A 37 39.60 0.34 -45.99
N GLY A 38 39.90 -0.89 -46.43
CA GLY A 38 40.52 -1.90 -45.54
C GLY A 38 39.62 -2.90 -44.81
N GLY A 39 38.66 -3.52 -45.50
CA GLY A 39 37.62 -4.36 -44.89
C GLY A 39 38.02 -5.58 -44.03
N ARG A 40 37.14 -5.88 -43.07
CA ARG A 40 36.69 -7.23 -42.68
C ARG A 40 35.33 -7.11 -41.98
N GLN A 41 34.34 -7.92 -42.36
CA GLN A 41 33.11 -8.05 -41.59
C GLN A 41 33.32 -9.04 -40.44
N PRO A 42 33.06 -8.67 -39.18
CA PRO A 42 32.56 -9.61 -38.19
C PRO A 42 31.04 -9.78 -38.40
N GLU A 43 30.53 -10.99 -38.23
CA GLU A 43 29.08 -11.21 -38.23
C GLU A 43 28.43 -10.50 -37.04
N ALA A 44 27.34 -9.79 -37.29
CA ALA A 44 26.56 -9.13 -36.25
C ALA A 44 25.74 -10.16 -35.47
N GLY A 45 26.40 -10.88 -34.55
CA GLY A 45 25.75 -11.75 -33.59
C GLY A 45 24.71 -10.94 -32.81
N VAL A 46 23.42 -11.27 -33.00
CA VAL A 46 22.31 -10.58 -32.35
C VAL A 46 22.37 -10.85 -30.86
N SER A 47 22.99 -9.93 -30.12
CA SER A 47 22.96 -9.92 -28.66
C SER A 47 21.54 -9.64 -28.20
N THR A 48 20.76 -10.70 -28.00
CA THR A 48 19.45 -10.64 -27.34
C THR A 48 19.59 -9.86 -26.04
N PRO A 49 18.67 -8.94 -25.71
CA PRO A 49 18.68 -8.28 -24.42
C PRO A 49 18.69 -9.32 -23.32
N ASP A 50 19.73 -9.29 -22.49
CA ASP A 50 19.95 -10.26 -21.42
C ASP A 50 18.87 -10.10 -20.35
N THR A 51 17.79 -10.85 -20.49
CA THR A 51 16.66 -10.88 -19.55
C THR A 51 16.97 -11.69 -18.29
N ARG A 52 18.23 -11.64 -17.81
CA ARG A 52 18.55 -11.66 -16.39
C ARG A 52 17.90 -10.46 -15.69
N HIS A 53 16.58 -10.55 -15.52
CA HIS A 53 15.91 -10.06 -14.34
C HIS A 53 16.77 -10.50 -13.15
N GLN A 54 17.44 -9.55 -12.51
CA GLN A 54 18.26 -9.85 -11.36
C GLN A 54 17.34 -10.32 -10.24
N ASP A 55 17.32 -11.63 -10.01
CA ASP A 55 16.91 -12.21 -8.74
C ASP A 55 17.89 -11.70 -7.68
N ARG A 56 17.62 -10.47 -7.22
CA ARG A 56 18.24 -9.89 -6.02
C ARG A 56 17.88 -10.82 -4.88
N ALA A 57 18.85 -11.66 -4.49
CA ALA A 57 18.68 -12.76 -3.57
C ALA A 57 17.81 -12.33 -2.38
N VAL A 58 16.61 -12.89 -2.31
CA VAL A 58 15.56 -12.40 -1.41
C VAL A 58 16.05 -12.55 0.03
N THR A 59 16.27 -11.42 0.70
CA THR A 59 16.75 -11.39 2.08
C THR A 59 15.70 -12.05 2.98
N LYS A 60 15.99 -13.29 3.38
CA LYS A 60 15.22 -14.02 4.38
C LYS A 60 15.16 -13.20 5.66
N VAL A 61 14.01 -13.26 6.32
CA VAL A 61 13.77 -12.66 7.63
C VAL A 61 13.52 -13.77 8.64
N ALA A 62 13.50 -13.45 9.93
CA ALA A 62 13.14 -14.43 10.95
C ALA A 62 11.64 -14.80 10.88
N GLU A 63 11.30 -16.03 11.27
CA GLU A 63 9.95 -16.60 11.12
C GLU A 63 9.03 -16.44 12.34
N ASP A 64 9.52 -15.92 13.46
CA ASP A 64 8.69 -15.49 14.58
C ASP A 64 7.75 -14.33 14.17
N ILE A 65 6.67 -14.15 14.93
CA ILE A 65 5.65 -13.14 14.63
C ILE A 65 6.11 -11.80 15.21
N ALA A 66 6.22 -10.78 14.35
CA ALA A 66 6.56 -9.43 14.76
C ALA A 66 5.37 -8.75 15.46
N HIS A 67 5.60 -8.27 16.68
CA HIS A 67 4.68 -7.39 17.43
C HIS A 67 5.34 -6.03 17.79
N ALA A 68 6.68 -5.96 17.85
CA ALA A 68 7.43 -4.76 18.25
C ALA A 68 7.60 -3.71 17.13
N SER A 69 7.98 -2.48 17.49
CA SER A 69 8.16 -1.33 16.58
C SER A 69 9.62 -0.96 16.34
N ASP A 70 9.95 -0.51 15.12
CA ASP A 70 11.27 0.01 14.73
C ASP A 70 11.64 1.38 15.35
N ARG A 71 10.81 1.88 16.28
CA ARG A 71 11.02 3.14 17.03
C ARG A 71 11.20 2.93 18.55
N GLY A 72 11.38 1.68 18.99
CA GLY A 72 11.63 1.33 20.39
C GLY A 72 10.40 1.47 21.31
N ALA A 73 10.62 1.69 22.61
CA ALA A 73 9.59 1.59 23.66
C ALA A 73 8.46 2.66 23.61
N ARG A 74 8.59 3.70 22.78
CA ARG A 74 7.50 4.65 22.45
C ARG A 74 7.20 4.68 20.95
N GLY A 75 7.51 3.59 20.25
CA GLY A 75 7.05 3.36 18.89
C GLY A 75 5.59 2.91 18.84
N VAL A 76 4.88 3.26 17.78
CA VAL A 76 3.55 2.70 17.45
C VAL A 76 3.47 2.39 15.95
N ASN A 77 2.97 1.20 15.64
CA ASN A 77 2.76 0.71 14.30
C ASN A 77 1.25 0.71 14.01
N ILE A 78 0.80 1.56 13.09
CA ILE A 78 -0.57 1.47 12.57
C ILE A 78 -0.59 0.41 11.46
N THR A 79 -1.47 -0.57 11.58
CA THR A 79 -1.68 -1.61 10.57
C THR A 79 -3.12 -1.60 10.07
N ILE A 80 -3.30 -1.74 8.75
CA ILE A 80 -4.57 -1.60 8.04
C ILE A 80 -4.77 -2.84 7.16
N ASP A 81 -5.85 -3.59 7.37
CA ASP A 81 -6.07 -4.89 6.76
C ASP A 81 -7.27 -4.91 5.78
N ASP A 82 -7.43 -6.05 5.08
CA ASP A 82 -8.41 -6.38 4.03
C ASP A 82 -8.32 -5.62 2.69
N GLY A 83 -7.84 -4.39 2.66
CA GLY A 83 -7.89 -3.53 1.47
C GLY A 83 -7.03 -3.95 0.26
N PRO A 84 -7.00 -3.11 -0.79
CA PRO A 84 -7.65 -1.80 -0.90
C PRO A 84 -9.15 -1.84 -1.24
N ASP A 85 -9.91 -0.87 -0.72
CA ASP A 85 -11.30 -0.55 -1.08
C ASP A 85 -11.40 0.85 -1.74
N PRO A 86 -12.22 1.04 -2.80
CA PRO A 86 -12.30 2.31 -3.52
C PRO A 86 -12.99 3.45 -2.75
N THR A 87 -13.71 3.16 -1.67
CA THR A 87 -14.36 4.14 -0.79
C THR A 87 -13.45 4.50 0.38
N TRP A 88 -12.89 3.49 1.06
CA TRP A 88 -12.24 3.67 2.37
C TRP A 88 -10.74 3.90 2.30
N THR A 89 -9.99 3.14 1.49
CA THR A 89 -8.52 3.30 1.37
C THR A 89 -8.10 4.74 1.03
N PRO A 90 -8.78 5.47 0.11
CA PRO A 90 -8.44 6.88 -0.15
C PRO A 90 -8.62 7.78 1.08
N GLN A 91 -9.66 7.55 1.88
CA GLN A 91 -9.94 8.34 3.08
C GLN A 91 -8.94 8.04 4.22
N VAL A 92 -8.60 6.76 4.41
CA VAL A 92 -7.56 6.32 5.36
C VAL A 92 -6.19 6.88 4.97
N LEU A 93 -5.82 6.81 3.68
CA LEU A 93 -4.57 7.40 3.17
C LEU A 93 -4.50 8.92 3.40
N GLN A 94 -5.58 9.65 3.11
CA GLN A 94 -5.62 11.09 3.31
C GLN A 94 -5.54 11.45 4.81
N LEU A 95 -6.25 10.72 5.68
CA LEU A 95 -6.18 10.93 7.14
C LEU A 95 -4.78 10.63 7.72
N LEU A 96 -4.12 9.57 7.26
CA LEU A 96 -2.74 9.23 7.64
C LEU A 96 -1.77 10.32 7.15
N LYS A 97 -1.92 10.80 5.91
CA LYS A 97 -1.12 11.88 5.34
C LYS A 97 -1.27 13.18 6.13
N ASP A 98 -2.50 13.59 6.46
CA ASP A 98 -2.77 14.81 7.22
C ASP A 98 -2.22 14.74 8.66
N ASN A 99 -2.18 13.54 9.24
CA ASN A 99 -1.51 13.30 10.52
C ASN A 99 0.02 13.11 10.39
N GLY A 100 0.60 13.05 9.20
CA GLY A 100 2.02 12.77 8.98
C GLY A 100 2.44 11.34 9.35
N VAL A 101 1.50 10.39 9.37
CA VAL A 101 1.68 9.01 9.82
C VAL A 101 1.96 8.08 8.64
N LYS A 102 2.82 7.09 8.85
CA LYS A 102 3.01 5.94 7.95
C LYS A 102 2.48 4.67 8.63
N ALA A 103 2.09 3.71 7.81
CA ALA A 103 1.35 2.52 8.24
C ALA A 103 1.78 1.31 7.39
N THR A 104 1.39 0.11 7.83
CA THR A 104 1.55 -1.13 7.06
C THR A 104 0.17 -1.60 6.58
N PHE A 105 -0.01 -1.78 5.27
CA PHE A 105 -1.28 -2.24 4.70
C PHE A 105 -1.18 -3.73 4.33
N CYS A 106 -1.89 -4.60 5.06
CA CYS A 106 -1.99 -6.03 4.75
C CYS A 106 -3.11 -6.27 3.76
N MET A 107 -2.75 -6.29 2.48
CA MET A 107 -3.71 -6.33 1.38
C MET A 107 -4.10 -7.75 0.99
N VAL A 108 -5.37 -7.92 0.65
CA VAL A 108 -5.87 -9.15 0.02
C VAL A 108 -5.55 -9.11 -1.48
N GLY A 109 -4.96 -10.19 -2.00
CA GLY A 109 -4.39 -10.24 -3.36
C GLY A 109 -5.41 -9.93 -4.46
N THR A 110 -6.65 -10.40 -4.31
CA THR A 110 -7.75 -10.08 -5.24
C THR A 110 -8.12 -8.59 -5.24
N GLN A 111 -8.17 -7.95 -4.07
CA GLN A 111 -8.44 -6.50 -3.95
C GLN A 111 -7.28 -5.68 -4.52
N ALA A 112 -6.03 -6.08 -4.26
CA ALA A 112 -4.85 -5.45 -4.83
C ALA A 112 -4.85 -5.54 -6.37
N GLN A 113 -5.27 -6.68 -6.93
CA GLN A 113 -5.45 -6.87 -8.37
C GLN A 113 -6.60 -6.03 -8.95
N ALA A 114 -7.69 -5.83 -8.21
CA ALA A 114 -8.84 -5.02 -8.63
C ALA A 114 -8.54 -3.52 -8.64
N TYR A 115 -7.80 -3.00 -7.64
CA TYR A 115 -7.54 -1.57 -7.46
C TYR A 115 -6.03 -1.22 -7.46
N PRO A 116 -5.26 -1.54 -8.51
CA PRO A 116 -3.81 -1.34 -8.53
C PRO A 116 -3.38 0.13 -8.40
N ASN A 117 -4.25 1.08 -8.76
CA ASN A 117 -3.98 2.50 -8.55
C ASN A 117 -3.98 2.89 -7.06
N LEU A 118 -4.75 2.20 -6.21
CA LEU A 118 -4.73 2.39 -4.76
C LEU A 118 -3.50 1.73 -4.14
N VAL A 119 -3.08 0.55 -4.62
CA VAL A 119 -1.81 -0.07 -4.20
C VAL A 119 -0.62 0.86 -4.51
N LYS A 120 -0.61 1.50 -5.69
CA LYS A 120 0.38 2.53 -6.04
C LYS A 120 0.27 3.78 -5.16
N ALA A 121 -0.93 4.21 -4.78
CA ALA A 121 -1.11 5.34 -3.86
C ALA A 121 -0.59 5.04 -2.45
N VAL A 122 -0.79 3.82 -1.94
CA VAL A 122 -0.21 3.34 -0.68
C VAL A 122 1.33 3.38 -0.73
N VAL A 123 1.93 2.88 -1.82
CA VAL A 123 3.39 2.95 -2.02
C VAL A 123 3.90 4.39 -2.13
N ALA A 124 3.25 5.22 -2.96
CA ALA A 124 3.63 6.62 -3.15
C ALA A 124 3.45 7.47 -1.89
N GLY A 125 2.51 7.12 -1.01
CA GLY A 125 2.37 7.70 0.32
C GLY A 125 3.49 7.31 1.30
N GLY A 126 4.37 6.36 0.95
CA GLY A 126 5.46 5.89 1.80
C GLY A 126 5.03 4.89 2.87
N HIS A 127 3.93 4.16 2.64
CA HIS A 127 3.44 3.09 3.52
C HIS A 127 4.08 1.75 3.13
N ARG A 128 4.21 0.80 4.07
CA ARG A 128 4.76 -0.54 3.78
C ARG A 128 3.64 -1.47 3.33
N LEU A 129 3.90 -2.29 2.30
CA LEU A 129 2.98 -3.32 1.84
C LEU A 129 3.16 -4.61 2.65
N CYS A 130 2.04 -5.28 2.92
CA CYS A 130 1.94 -6.57 3.60
C CYS A 130 0.99 -7.49 2.81
N ASN A 131 1.24 -8.79 2.88
CA ASN A 131 0.45 -9.83 2.21
C ASN A 131 -0.60 -10.41 3.16
N HIS A 132 -1.87 -10.40 2.73
CA HIS A 132 -3.01 -10.95 3.49
C HIS A 132 -3.76 -12.06 2.73
N THR A 133 -3.04 -12.87 1.95
CA THR A 133 -3.53 -13.98 1.11
C THR A 133 -4.39 -13.53 -0.10
N VAL A 134 -4.80 -14.47 -0.97
CA VAL A 134 -5.58 -14.17 -2.18
C VAL A 134 -7.04 -13.87 -1.85
N SER A 135 -7.62 -14.62 -0.90
CA SER A 135 -9.07 -14.66 -0.66
C SER A 135 -9.51 -14.57 0.81
N HIS A 136 -8.59 -14.24 1.74
CA HIS A 136 -8.88 -14.06 3.17
C HIS A 136 -9.61 -15.26 3.82
N ASP A 137 -9.07 -16.48 3.64
CA ASP A 137 -9.60 -17.68 4.33
C ASP A 137 -9.07 -17.73 5.78
N THR A 138 -9.90 -17.33 6.74
CA THR A 138 -9.60 -17.35 8.19
C THR A 138 -9.52 -18.76 8.79
N ALA A 139 -9.78 -19.81 7.99
CA ALA A 139 -9.55 -21.20 8.31
C ALA A 139 -8.41 -21.82 7.49
N MET A 140 -7.49 -21.00 6.94
CA MET A 140 -6.33 -21.47 6.16
C MET A 140 -5.39 -22.38 6.97
N ASP A 141 -5.38 -22.25 8.30
CA ASP A 141 -4.63 -23.10 9.23
C ASP A 141 -5.00 -24.59 9.12
N LYS A 142 -6.27 -24.87 8.81
CA LYS A 142 -6.85 -26.22 8.68
C LYS A 142 -6.77 -26.78 7.26
N LYS A 143 -6.07 -26.10 6.35
CA LYS A 143 -5.90 -26.51 4.93
C LYS A 143 -4.50 -27.07 4.71
N SER A 144 -4.32 -27.81 3.62
CA SER A 144 -3.02 -28.35 3.24
C SER A 144 -1.97 -27.24 3.02
N GLU A 145 -0.70 -27.58 3.24
CA GLU A 145 0.44 -26.69 2.97
C GLU A 145 0.42 -26.18 1.52
N ALA A 146 0.00 -27.01 0.56
CA ALA A 146 -0.18 -26.61 -0.84
C ALA A 146 -1.18 -25.46 -1.01
N TYR A 147 -2.33 -25.51 -0.33
CA TYR A 147 -3.31 -24.42 -0.34
C TYR A 147 -2.75 -23.14 0.31
N GLN A 148 -2.09 -23.28 1.48
CA GLN A 148 -1.44 -22.16 2.16
C GLN A 148 -0.35 -21.53 1.29
N SER A 149 0.41 -22.36 0.57
CA SER A 149 1.46 -21.95 -0.37
C SER A 149 0.88 -21.13 -1.52
N GLN A 150 -0.18 -21.62 -2.17
CA GLN A 150 -0.87 -20.90 -3.23
C GLN A 150 -1.40 -19.55 -2.71
N GLN A 151 -2.13 -19.55 -1.59
CA GLN A 151 -2.69 -18.34 -0.98
C GLN A 151 -1.63 -17.27 -0.69
N ILE A 152 -0.43 -17.65 -0.25
CA ILE A 152 0.66 -16.71 0.08
C ILE A 152 1.40 -16.26 -1.19
N LEU A 153 1.81 -17.19 -2.04
CA LEU A 153 2.63 -16.90 -3.22
C LEU A 153 1.86 -16.21 -4.34
N ASP A 154 0.56 -16.51 -4.51
CA ASP A 154 -0.26 -15.87 -5.55
C ASP A 154 -0.58 -14.43 -5.15
N ALA A 155 -0.88 -14.18 -3.87
CA ALA A 155 -1.05 -12.83 -3.33
C ALA A 155 0.25 -12.01 -3.40
N GLU A 156 1.41 -12.61 -3.12
CA GLU A 156 2.72 -11.97 -3.31
C GLU A 156 2.86 -11.45 -4.75
N ARG A 157 2.51 -12.27 -5.75
CA ARG A 157 2.57 -11.88 -7.18
C ARG A 157 1.52 -10.83 -7.54
N MET A 158 0.29 -10.95 -7.04
CA MET A 158 -0.80 -9.98 -7.28
C MET A 158 -0.43 -8.59 -6.74
N ILE A 159 -0.02 -8.51 -5.47
CA ILE A 159 0.35 -7.25 -4.80
C ILE A 159 1.58 -6.62 -5.47
N THR A 160 2.62 -7.43 -5.77
CA THR A 160 3.84 -6.94 -6.46
C THR A 160 3.54 -6.43 -7.87
N LYS A 161 2.61 -7.05 -8.60
CA LYS A 161 2.17 -6.56 -9.92
C LYS A 161 1.35 -5.28 -9.80
N ALA A 162 0.42 -5.23 -8.85
CA ALA A 162 -0.47 -4.09 -8.63
C ALA A 162 0.30 -2.82 -8.23
N SER A 163 1.30 -2.95 -7.35
CA SER A 163 2.16 -1.87 -6.88
C SER A 163 3.12 -1.30 -7.93
N GLY A 164 3.29 -1.97 -9.08
CA GLY A 164 4.28 -1.62 -10.09
C GLY A 164 5.68 -2.17 -9.82
N GLY A 165 5.81 -3.24 -9.02
CA GLY A 165 7.07 -3.95 -8.77
C GLY A 165 7.55 -3.92 -7.31
N VAL A 166 6.87 -3.19 -6.42
CA VAL A 166 7.20 -3.16 -4.99
C VAL A 166 6.59 -4.40 -4.30
N ARG A 167 7.47 -5.29 -3.82
CA ARG A 167 7.10 -6.51 -3.09
C ARG A 167 6.55 -6.17 -1.68
N PRO A 168 5.58 -6.94 -1.15
CA PRO A 168 5.22 -6.88 0.26
C PRO A 168 6.43 -7.24 1.14
N GLN A 169 6.56 -6.56 2.29
CA GLN A 169 7.65 -6.75 3.26
C GLN A 169 7.23 -7.61 4.46
N TYR A 170 5.93 -7.80 4.64
CA TYR A 170 5.31 -8.58 5.73
C TYR A 170 4.27 -9.55 5.18
N TYR A 171 3.89 -10.52 6.02
CA TYR A 171 2.76 -11.42 5.82
C TYR A 171 1.95 -11.47 7.12
N ARG A 172 0.63 -11.37 7.00
CA ARG A 172 -0.30 -11.59 8.12
C ARG A 172 -1.32 -12.65 7.69
N ALA A 173 -1.50 -13.68 8.51
CA ALA A 173 -2.54 -14.67 8.25
C ALA A 173 -3.93 -14.07 8.54
N PRO A 174 -4.93 -14.25 7.65
CA PRO A 174 -6.34 -13.96 7.90
C PRO A 174 -6.79 -14.45 9.29
N GLY A 175 -7.41 -13.56 10.07
CA GLY A 175 -7.85 -13.89 11.44
C GLY A 175 -6.74 -14.35 12.41
N GLY A 176 -5.46 -14.17 12.07
CA GLY A 176 -4.33 -14.67 12.85
C GLY A 176 -4.02 -16.16 12.66
N ALA A 177 -4.58 -16.81 11.63
CA ALA A 177 -4.47 -18.24 11.33
C ALA A 177 -3.07 -18.70 10.84
N PHE A 178 -2.01 -18.38 11.60
CA PHE A 178 -0.63 -18.76 11.29
C PHE A 178 -0.36 -20.24 11.57
N THR A 179 0.48 -20.85 10.73
CA THR A 179 1.04 -22.19 10.90
C THR A 179 2.57 -22.11 10.86
N PRO A 180 3.31 -23.13 11.33
CA PRO A 180 4.76 -23.19 11.12
C PRO A 180 5.13 -23.08 9.63
N TYR A 181 4.40 -23.77 8.76
CA TYR A 181 4.58 -23.72 7.32
C TYR A 181 4.39 -22.30 6.74
N SER A 182 3.29 -21.62 7.06
CA SER A 182 2.99 -20.30 6.49
C SER A 182 3.97 -19.23 6.97
N ARG A 183 4.38 -19.27 8.25
CA ARG A 183 5.44 -18.42 8.79
C ARG A 183 6.78 -18.66 8.08
N HIS A 184 7.19 -19.93 7.96
CA HIS A 184 8.44 -20.31 7.31
C HIS A 184 8.48 -19.91 5.82
N LEU A 185 7.39 -20.20 5.09
CA LEU A 185 7.26 -19.82 3.69
C LEU A 185 7.35 -18.31 3.52
N ALA A 186 6.57 -17.52 4.27
CA ALA A 186 6.62 -16.07 4.21
C ALA A 186 8.04 -15.53 4.51
N ALA A 187 8.66 -16.02 5.58
CA ALA A 187 10.02 -15.64 5.98
C ALA A 187 11.06 -15.95 4.88
N SER A 188 10.93 -17.10 4.21
CA SER A 188 11.78 -17.50 3.07
C SER A 188 11.61 -16.59 1.84
N ARG A 189 10.43 -15.96 1.69
CA ARG A 189 10.11 -14.97 0.65
C ARG A 189 10.41 -13.52 1.08
N GLY A 190 11.04 -13.33 2.24
CA GLY A 190 11.36 -12.02 2.80
C GLY A 190 10.14 -11.25 3.34
N MET A 191 9.00 -11.93 3.54
CA MET A 191 7.80 -11.39 4.15
C MET A 191 7.81 -11.75 5.65
N ARG A 192 8.05 -10.76 6.51
CA ARG A 192 8.07 -10.95 7.96
C ARG A 192 6.67 -11.27 8.50
N PRO A 193 6.46 -12.38 9.22
CA PRO A 193 5.17 -12.65 9.86
C PRO A 193 4.80 -11.52 10.83
N LEU A 194 3.57 -11.00 10.74
CA LEU A 194 3.15 -9.76 11.41
C LEU A 194 1.86 -9.96 12.21
N GLY A 195 1.96 -9.91 13.54
CA GLY A 195 0.84 -9.96 14.46
C GLY A 195 0.34 -8.55 14.81
N TRP A 196 -0.39 -8.44 15.91
CA TRP A 196 -0.79 -7.18 16.55
C TRP A 196 -0.75 -7.33 18.08
N ASN A 197 -0.86 -6.22 18.80
CA ASN A 197 -1.00 -6.17 20.25
C ASN A 197 -2.41 -5.71 20.62
N VAL A 198 -2.86 -4.63 19.99
CA VAL A 198 -4.17 -4.03 20.20
C VAL A 198 -5.07 -4.33 19.02
N ASP A 199 -6.22 -4.95 19.29
CA ASP A 199 -7.25 -5.25 18.31
C ASP A 199 -8.44 -4.31 18.54
N THR A 200 -8.71 -3.39 17.63
CA THR A 200 -9.81 -2.44 17.83
C THR A 200 -11.20 -3.03 17.61
N LYS A 201 -11.30 -4.28 17.12
CA LYS A 201 -12.57 -4.93 16.72
C LYS A 201 -13.40 -4.09 15.74
N ASP A 202 -12.76 -3.23 14.96
CA ASP A 202 -13.46 -2.29 14.09
C ASP A 202 -14.26 -3.00 12.99
N PHE A 203 -13.82 -4.18 12.56
CA PHE A 203 -14.58 -5.07 11.67
C PHE A 203 -15.99 -5.39 12.19
N GLU A 204 -16.16 -5.56 13.51
CA GLU A 204 -17.45 -5.81 14.18
C GLU A 204 -18.35 -4.56 14.23
N ARG A 205 -17.77 -3.37 14.02
CA ARG A 205 -18.38 -2.02 14.08
C ARG A 205 -18.96 -1.65 15.47
N PRO A 206 -18.17 -1.74 16.57
CA PRO A 206 -18.60 -1.45 17.94
C PRO A 206 -18.83 0.04 18.29
N GLY A 207 -18.58 0.96 17.36
CA GLY A 207 -18.60 2.41 17.59
C GLY A 207 -17.19 2.99 17.78
N ALA A 208 -17.00 4.23 17.32
CA ALA A 208 -15.69 4.90 17.33
C ALA A 208 -15.13 5.05 18.76
N ASP A 209 -15.95 5.53 19.70
CA ASP A 209 -15.61 5.73 21.11
C ASP A 209 -15.09 4.46 21.77
N VAL A 210 -15.63 3.29 21.39
CA VAL A 210 -15.21 1.98 21.90
C VAL A 210 -13.82 1.61 21.38
N MET A 211 -13.55 1.81 20.09
CA MET A 211 -12.21 1.62 19.51
C MET A 211 -11.19 2.56 20.16
N VAL A 212 -11.57 3.83 20.35
CA VAL A 212 -10.75 4.86 21.01
C VAL A 212 -10.45 4.47 22.45
N ALA A 213 -11.43 3.98 23.21
CA ALA A 213 -11.25 3.50 24.58
C ALA A 213 -10.38 2.23 24.65
N THR A 214 -10.52 1.32 23.68
CA THR A 214 -9.68 0.11 23.57
C THR A 214 -8.22 0.46 23.32
N VAL A 215 -7.91 1.32 22.34
CA VAL A 215 -6.51 1.76 22.11
C VAL A 215 -5.96 2.54 23.31
N LYS A 216 -6.76 3.38 23.97
CA LYS A 216 -6.34 4.09 25.19
C LYS A 216 -6.03 3.14 26.36
N ARG A 217 -6.68 1.99 26.44
CA ARG A 217 -6.49 0.96 27.47
C ARG A 217 -5.30 0.04 27.20
N GLU A 218 -5.12 -0.41 25.95
CA GLU A 218 -4.28 -1.57 25.62
C GLU A 218 -2.94 -1.21 24.93
N ILE A 219 -2.70 0.06 24.60
CA ILE A 219 -1.43 0.49 23.97
C ILE A 219 -0.18 0.27 24.87
N SER A 220 -0.37 -0.01 26.16
CA SER A 220 0.68 -0.51 27.07
C SER A 220 1.19 -1.91 26.69
N ASP A 221 0.33 -2.73 26.10
CA ASP A 221 0.52 -4.17 25.92
C ASP A 221 1.26 -4.48 24.61
N GLY A 222 1.42 -3.45 23.77
CA GLY A 222 2.47 -3.33 22.78
C GLY A 222 2.09 -2.43 21.61
N PRO A 223 3.05 -2.19 20.70
CA PRO A 223 2.98 -1.02 19.82
C PRO A 223 2.17 -1.24 18.53
N THR A 224 1.73 -2.47 18.21
CA THR A 224 1.07 -2.75 16.93
C THR A 224 -0.45 -2.76 17.06
N VAL A 225 -1.12 -1.83 16.37
CA VAL A 225 -2.58 -1.66 16.41
C VAL A 225 -3.19 -2.12 15.07
N LEU A 226 -4.23 -2.94 15.15
CA LEU A 226 -5.00 -3.47 14.01
C LEU A 226 -6.25 -2.61 13.75
N PHE A 227 -6.47 -2.25 12.48
CA PHE A 227 -7.69 -1.69 11.90
C PHE A 227 -7.91 -2.29 10.50
N HIS A 228 -9.09 -2.09 9.88
CA HIS A 228 -9.39 -2.59 8.53
C HIS A 228 -9.83 -1.44 7.61
N ASP A 229 -9.47 -1.49 6.32
CA ASP A 229 -9.97 -0.53 5.31
C ASP A 229 -10.78 -1.17 4.16
N ALA A 230 -11.20 -2.43 4.30
CA ALA A 230 -12.26 -3.03 3.49
C ALA A 230 -13.26 -3.80 4.39
N GLY A 231 -13.83 -4.92 3.96
CA GLY A 231 -14.76 -5.70 4.81
C GLY A 231 -16.04 -4.95 5.20
N GLY A 232 -16.61 -4.16 4.29
CA GLY A 232 -17.87 -3.44 4.49
C GLY A 232 -17.72 -1.96 4.86
N ASP A 233 -18.56 -1.47 5.77
CA ASP A 233 -18.57 -0.06 6.21
C ASP A 233 -17.47 0.21 7.26
N ARG A 234 -16.51 1.07 6.92
CA ARG A 234 -15.38 1.50 7.76
C ARG A 234 -15.51 2.95 8.26
N SER A 235 -16.71 3.54 8.18
CA SER A 235 -16.98 4.91 8.67
C SER A 235 -16.54 5.12 10.13
N GLN A 236 -16.82 4.14 10.99
CA GLN A 236 -16.41 4.14 12.39
C GLN A 236 -14.88 4.01 12.56
N THR A 237 -14.23 3.17 11.75
CA THR A 237 -12.75 3.03 11.73
C THR A 237 -12.09 4.37 11.42
N LEU A 238 -12.58 5.07 10.41
CA LEU A 238 -12.09 6.39 10.00
C LEU A 238 -12.37 7.46 11.07
N ALA A 239 -13.47 7.35 11.81
CA ALA A 239 -13.76 8.21 12.96
C ALA A 239 -12.78 7.96 14.12
N ALA A 240 -12.59 6.70 14.51
CA ALA A 240 -11.66 6.32 15.59
C ALA A 240 -10.21 6.73 15.27
N LEU A 241 -9.73 6.48 14.06
CA LEU A 241 -8.39 6.91 13.61
C LEU A 241 -8.20 8.43 13.71
N ARG A 242 -9.25 9.23 13.49
CA ARG A 242 -9.19 10.69 13.55
C ARG A 242 -8.90 11.21 14.97
N GLU A 243 -9.25 10.45 16.00
CA GLU A 243 -8.91 10.76 17.40
C GLU A 243 -7.65 10.05 17.88
N ILE A 244 -7.46 8.79 17.50
CA ILE A 244 -6.36 7.94 17.98
C ILE A 244 -5.00 8.50 17.53
N LEU A 245 -4.86 8.91 16.25
CA LEU A 245 -3.59 9.41 15.72
C LEU A 245 -3.09 10.70 16.44
N PRO A 246 -3.90 11.76 16.64
CA PRO A 246 -3.46 12.92 17.41
C PRO A 246 -3.32 12.61 18.91
N TRP A 247 -4.16 11.76 19.50
CA TRP A 247 -4.03 11.39 20.92
C TRP A 247 -2.72 10.66 21.21
N LEU A 248 -2.34 9.67 20.39
CA LEU A 248 -1.06 8.95 20.52
C LEU A 248 0.14 9.92 20.47
N ARG A 249 0.11 10.90 19.56
CA ARG A 249 1.13 11.97 19.50
C ARG A 249 1.16 12.82 20.77
N GLN A 250 0.00 13.19 21.32
CA GLN A 250 -0.09 13.96 22.57
C GLN A 250 0.47 13.17 23.77
N GLN A 251 0.35 11.84 23.79
CA GLN A 251 1.01 10.97 24.77
C GLN A 251 2.52 10.79 24.53
N GLY A 252 3.10 11.40 23.50
CA GLY A 252 4.52 11.25 23.17
C GLY A 252 4.88 9.88 22.57
N TYR A 253 3.93 9.23 21.89
CA TYR A 253 4.27 8.12 20.99
C TYR A 253 4.78 8.63 19.65
N SER A 254 5.69 7.88 19.04
CA SER A 254 6.25 8.13 17.72
C SER A 254 5.84 7.03 16.74
N PHE A 255 5.40 7.40 15.54
CA PHE A 255 4.96 6.44 14.55
C PHE A 255 6.15 5.79 13.83
N GLY A 256 5.99 4.52 13.49
CA GLY A 256 6.96 3.72 12.76
C GLY A 256 6.31 2.46 12.18
N PHE A 257 7.10 1.40 12.07
CA PHE A 257 6.68 0.15 11.44
C PHE A 257 7.12 -1.08 12.25
N PRO A 258 6.51 -2.25 12.03
CA PRO A 258 6.88 -3.47 12.73
C PRO A 258 8.33 -3.89 12.43
N VAL A 259 9.02 -4.43 13.44
CA VAL A 259 10.40 -4.94 13.28
C VAL A 259 10.47 -6.07 12.24
N ARG A 260 11.53 -6.08 11.42
CA ARG A 260 11.70 -6.97 10.27
C ARG A 260 13.14 -7.50 10.17
#